data_AF-A0A2G5SJ01-F1
#
_entry.id   AF-A0A2G5SJ01-F1
#
_cell.length_a   1.000
_cell.length_b   1.000
_cell.length_c   1.000
_cell.angle_alpha   90.00
_cell.angle_beta   90.00
_cell.angle_gamma   90.00
#
_symmetry.space_group_name_H-M   'P 1'
#
loop_
_entity.id
_entity.type
_entity.pdbx_description
1 polymer ?
#
loop_
_entity_poly.entity_id
_entity_poly.type
_entity_poly.pdbx_seq_one_letter_code
_entity_poly.pdbx_strand_id
1 'polypeptide(L)'
;MAGWSDLSVDLKKNVVEKLDLMGRQSLRCTSHADRSIVDDTDFHISRVRLSISKSGYLIVVHTRIDDWLRVEILNRPNGGAIINKSQNSWNPEDVVTKELEEGTPEFWTILLLHNFFDYGTTKIDAVEFEIEGGTDAPKGVIFFFAFSDFQTLETEHLKSRNLKNASKHNKSVKAQKVRQDTKKAPRHEKCKEVETLEKTITEIQEFIKKCRKFRKKTFIFRAKTLVGNWNMTVQMDLVWAQLMDFDTFKSVERLSVSIHSDSLKPFVCCDTVLPKIDVVGWKISHVTSTLHHTYKNPWKEGFYYLGVVSDGFSKLRFSKFDEKAQEMWDAAEGGMRQISPTIIEKREYGRCMGKPITVIHHRSDCGYWAFVVPYDKEKDFKLYYDSFMKENRENGTCGLSWLCKTCTNDFDYNYYQNLAHRGFLEPNWNGVLVKCTCSSTCATCDSVKLAKIEYSKKLGNLKIQKNENQKSWGFGKNSEGPEEVKIPKNVIFWRKIGANSESEKSADLQKLVNSLKNIGI
;
A
#
# COMPACT_ATOMS: atom_id res chain seq x y z
N MET A 1 -45.18 1.08 21.66
CA MET A 1 -43.74 0.78 21.51
C MET A 1 -43.04 2.10 21.22
N ALA A 2 -41.96 2.42 21.93
CA ALA A 2 -41.13 3.58 21.61
C ALA A 2 -40.46 3.36 20.24
N GLY A 3 -40.58 4.33 19.35
CA GLY A 3 -39.93 4.33 18.04
C GLY A 3 -38.57 5.02 18.08
N TRP A 4 -37.85 5.01 16.95
CA TRP A 4 -36.54 5.67 16.82
C TRP A 4 -36.57 7.15 17.24
N SER A 5 -37.65 7.87 16.91
CA SER A 5 -37.84 9.28 17.26
C SER A 5 -37.95 9.52 18.77
N ASP A 6 -38.34 8.50 19.54
CA ASP A 6 -38.56 8.59 20.99
C ASP A 6 -37.28 8.28 21.80
N LEU A 7 -36.20 7.84 21.13
CA LEU A 7 -34.92 7.56 21.77
C LEU A 7 -34.18 8.87 22.11
N SER A 8 -33.52 8.90 23.28
CA SER A 8 -32.62 9.99 23.64
C SER A 8 -31.43 10.08 22.68
N VAL A 9 -30.82 11.26 22.59
CA VAL A 9 -29.63 11.47 21.76
C VAL A 9 -28.51 10.49 22.11
N ASP A 10 -28.31 10.20 23.40
CA ASP A 10 -27.27 9.27 23.87
C ASP A 10 -27.54 7.83 23.42
N LEU A 11 -28.80 7.38 23.48
CA LEU A 11 -29.17 6.06 22.97
C LEU A 11 -29.00 5.97 21.46
N LYS A 12 -29.35 7.05 20.72
CA LYS A 12 -29.13 7.11 19.27
C LYS A 12 -27.63 7.05 18.93
N LYS A 13 -26.78 7.79 19.65
CA LYS A 13 -25.32 7.73 19.49
C LYS A 13 -24.80 6.32 19.73
N ASN A 14 -25.22 5.66 20.81
CA ASN A 14 -24.84 4.27 21.10
C ASN A 14 -25.23 3.28 20.00
N VAL A 15 -26.34 3.53 19.29
CA VAL A 15 -26.73 2.72 18.12
C VAL A 15 -25.81 3.05 16.94
N VAL A 16 -25.61 4.33 16.64
CA VAL A 16 -24.77 4.80 15.53
C VAL A 16 -23.33 4.31 15.65
N GLU A 17 -22.76 4.28 16.86
CA GLU A 17 -21.42 3.74 17.13
C GLU A 17 -21.25 2.29 16.68
N LYS A 18 -22.33 1.50 16.71
CA LYS A 18 -22.35 0.08 16.34
C LYS A 18 -22.68 -0.16 14.87
N LEU A 19 -23.10 0.87 14.13
CA LEU A 19 -23.41 0.74 12.70
C LEU A 19 -22.13 0.66 11.87
N ASP A 20 -22.16 -0.20 10.85
CA ASP A 20 -21.15 -0.23 9.79
C ASP A 20 -21.25 1.01 8.90
N LEU A 21 -20.28 1.18 7.99
CA LEU A 21 -20.23 2.33 7.09
C LEU A 21 -21.55 2.49 6.30
N MET A 22 -22.10 1.38 5.79
CA MET A 22 -23.32 1.43 4.99
C MET A 22 -24.56 1.71 5.84
N GLY A 23 -24.66 1.15 7.05
CA GLY A 23 -25.73 1.43 8.00
C GLY A 23 -25.76 2.88 8.43
N ARG A 24 -24.59 3.47 8.71
CA ARG A 24 -24.46 4.92 8.98
C ARG A 24 -24.94 5.75 7.80
N GLN A 25 -24.50 5.41 6.59
CA GLN A 25 -24.90 6.18 5.41
C GLN A 25 -26.39 6.02 5.07
N SER A 26 -26.97 4.83 5.31
CA SER A 26 -28.41 4.62 5.20
C SER A 26 -29.18 5.50 6.19
N LEU A 27 -28.82 5.46 7.49
CA LEU A 27 -29.48 6.25 8.53
C LEU A 27 -29.39 7.75 8.25
N ARG A 28 -28.22 8.21 7.81
CA ARG A 28 -27.98 9.61 7.43
C ARG A 28 -28.82 10.10 6.25
N CYS A 29 -29.18 9.19 5.34
CA CYS A 29 -30.01 9.50 4.18
C CYS A 29 -31.51 9.41 4.49
N THR A 30 -31.91 8.57 5.45
CA THR A 30 -33.32 8.34 5.78
C THR A 30 -33.82 9.23 6.93
N SER A 31 -32.96 9.65 7.85
CA SER A 31 -33.30 10.59 8.92
C SER A 31 -32.48 11.88 8.83
N HIS A 32 -33.06 12.92 8.23
CA HIS A 32 -32.43 14.24 8.17
C HIS A 32 -32.27 14.88 9.55
N ALA A 33 -33.22 14.65 10.47
CA ALA A 33 -33.20 15.20 11.82
C ALA A 33 -32.06 14.62 12.67
N ASP A 34 -31.65 13.37 12.40
CA ASP A 34 -30.57 12.70 13.12
C ASP A 34 -29.24 12.73 12.35
N ARG A 35 -29.15 13.47 11.23
CA ARG A 35 -27.92 13.56 10.43
C ARG A 35 -26.75 14.09 11.25
N SER A 36 -26.97 15.12 12.06
CA SER A 36 -25.93 15.66 12.95
C SER A 36 -25.47 14.61 13.96
N ILE A 37 -26.39 13.81 14.51
CA ILE A 37 -26.03 12.72 15.43
C ILE A 37 -25.10 11.72 14.73
N VAL A 38 -25.40 11.34 13.48
CA VAL A 38 -24.52 10.45 12.72
C VAL A 38 -23.16 11.08 12.43
N ASP A 39 -23.16 12.33 11.97
CA ASP A 39 -21.96 13.06 11.57
C ASP A 39 -21.05 13.40 12.78
N ASP A 40 -21.62 13.57 13.97
CA ASP A 40 -20.93 13.90 15.24
C ASP A 40 -20.53 12.67 16.06
N THR A 41 -20.88 11.46 15.61
CA THR A 41 -20.50 10.22 16.31
C THR A 41 -19.20 9.66 15.70
N ASP A 42 -18.17 9.49 16.53
CA ASP A 42 -16.88 8.94 16.15
C ASP A 42 -17.02 7.68 15.29
N PHE A 43 -16.30 7.65 14.17
CA PHE A 43 -16.25 6.50 13.27
C PHE A 43 -14.81 6.17 12.95
N HIS A 44 -14.48 4.88 13.08
CA HIS A 44 -13.15 4.40 12.82
C HIS A 44 -13.12 3.52 11.56
N ILE A 45 -12.18 3.81 10.66
CA ILE A 45 -11.93 3.06 9.44
C ILE A 45 -10.49 2.58 9.47
N SER A 46 -10.29 1.27 9.38
CA SER A 46 -8.96 0.68 9.41
C SER A 46 -8.17 1.04 8.14
N ARG A 47 -8.80 0.95 6.96
CA ARG A 47 -8.11 1.26 5.70
C ARG A 47 -9.05 1.71 4.60
N VAL A 48 -8.64 2.70 3.81
CA VAL A 48 -9.31 3.10 2.57
C VAL A 48 -8.32 2.91 1.42
N ARG A 49 -8.75 2.36 0.29
CA ARG A 49 -7.94 2.27 -0.93
C ARG A 49 -8.67 2.96 -2.07
N LEU A 50 -7.97 3.87 -2.74
CA LEU A 50 -8.39 4.46 -4.01
C LEU A 50 -7.42 4.00 -5.11
N SER A 51 -7.90 3.18 -6.03
CA SER A 51 -7.14 2.78 -7.20
C SER A 51 -7.69 3.47 -8.46
N ILE A 52 -6.79 4.00 -9.30
CA ILE A 52 -7.09 4.73 -10.52
C ILE A 52 -6.49 3.96 -11.70
N SER A 53 -7.31 3.72 -12.72
CA SER A 53 -6.96 2.97 -13.92
C SER A 53 -7.53 3.66 -15.16
N LYS A 54 -7.10 3.23 -16.35
CA LYS A 54 -7.75 3.68 -17.60
C LYS A 54 -9.21 3.24 -17.67
N SER A 55 -9.53 2.09 -17.06
CA SER A 55 -10.89 1.54 -17.02
C SER A 55 -11.83 2.31 -16.07
N GLY A 56 -11.30 3.04 -15.10
CA GLY A 56 -12.08 3.74 -14.09
C GLY A 56 -11.42 3.75 -12.72
N TYR A 57 -12.25 3.78 -11.67
CA TYR A 57 -11.83 3.95 -10.29
C TYR A 57 -12.28 2.78 -9.42
N LEU A 58 -11.54 2.49 -8.37
CA LEU A 58 -11.92 1.56 -7.32
C LEU A 58 -11.78 2.22 -5.96
N ILE A 59 -12.82 2.12 -5.14
CA ILE A 59 -12.79 2.46 -3.72
C ILE A 59 -12.98 1.17 -2.93
N VAL A 60 -12.05 0.85 -2.05
CA VAL A 60 -12.21 -0.21 -1.04
C VAL A 60 -12.12 0.40 0.34
N VAL A 61 -13.08 0.10 1.22
CA VAL A 61 -13.11 0.60 2.59
C VAL A 61 -13.17 -0.58 3.54
N HIS A 62 -12.10 -0.78 4.30
CA HIS A 62 -12.02 -1.76 5.38
C HIS A 62 -12.31 -1.07 6.71
N THR A 63 -13.38 -1.51 7.38
CA THR A 63 -13.68 -1.08 8.75
C THR A 63 -13.13 -2.09 9.76
N ARG A 64 -13.18 -3.39 9.42
CA ARG A 64 -12.60 -4.52 10.18
C ARG A 64 -12.06 -5.57 9.21
N ILE A 65 -11.51 -6.67 9.75
CA ILE A 65 -10.93 -7.76 8.95
C ILE A 65 -11.95 -8.33 7.95
N ASP A 66 -13.15 -8.65 8.43
CA ASP A 66 -14.21 -9.26 7.61
C ASP A 66 -15.25 -8.24 7.13
N ASP A 67 -15.07 -6.95 7.46
CA ASP A 67 -16.01 -5.88 7.12
C ASP A 67 -15.39 -4.87 6.15
N TRP A 68 -15.67 -5.08 4.88
CA TRP A 68 -15.20 -4.25 3.79
C TRP A 68 -16.26 -3.96 2.73
N LEU A 69 -16.21 -2.74 2.21
CA LEU A 69 -16.99 -2.27 1.09
C LEU A 69 -16.09 -2.12 -0.12
N ARG A 70 -16.52 -2.61 -1.28
CA ARG A 70 -15.83 -2.42 -2.56
C ARG A 70 -16.77 -1.76 -3.56
N VAL A 71 -16.30 -0.70 -4.20
CA VAL A 71 -17.02 0.06 -5.20
C VAL A 71 -16.13 0.29 -6.41
N GLU A 72 -16.42 -0.36 -7.53
CA GLU A 72 -15.80 -0.06 -8.83
C GLU A 72 -16.69 0.89 -9.61
N ILE A 73 -16.07 1.87 -10.26
CA ILE A 73 -16.75 2.93 -11.01
C ILE A 73 -16.08 2.98 -12.38
N LEU A 74 -16.76 2.42 -13.38
CA LEU A 74 -16.21 2.16 -14.70
C LEU A 74 -16.86 3.06 -15.75
N ASN A 75 -16.13 3.31 -16.84
CA ASN A 75 -16.68 4.00 -18.00
C ASN A 75 -17.77 3.15 -18.66
N ARG A 76 -18.91 3.78 -19.00
CA ARG A 76 -19.94 3.16 -19.85
C ARG A 76 -19.62 3.45 -21.33
N PRO A 77 -19.79 2.48 -22.25
CA PRO A 77 -19.50 2.69 -23.68
C PRO A 77 -20.22 3.88 -24.31
N ASN A 78 -21.45 4.16 -23.88
CA ASN A 78 -22.30 5.22 -24.44
C ASN A 78 -22.26 6.53 -23.63
N GLY A 79 -21.25 6.71 -22.78
CA GLY A 79 -21.21 7.81 -21.81
C GLY A 79 -21.95 7.50 -20.50
N GLY A 80 -21.58 8.21 -19.43
CA GLY A 80 -22.01 7.92 -18.07
C GLY A 80 -21.06 7.00 -17.31
N ALA A 81 -21.56 6.31 -16.29
CA ALA A 81 -20.77 5.44 -15.42
C ALA A 81 -21.50 4.15 -15.05
N ILE A 82 -20.73 3.08 -14.82
CA ILE A 82 -21.21 1.82 -14.25
C ILE A 82 -20.63 1.70 -12.85
N ILE A 83 -21.48 1.56 -11.83
CA ILE A 83 -21.05 1.35 -10.44
C ILE A 83 -21.33 -0.10 -10.04
N ASN A 84 -20.27 -0.84 -9.73
CA ASN A 84 -20.34 -2.18 -9.17
C ASN A 84 -20.00 -2.13 -7.69
N LYS A 85 -20.93 -2.54 -6.84
CA LYS A 85 -20.75 -2.59 -5.40
C LYS A 85 -20.75 -4.04 -4.91
N SER A 86 -19.78 -4.42 -4.10
CA SER A 86 -19.83 -5.64 -3.29
C SER A 86 -19.45 -5.34 -1.84
N GLN A 87 -19.92 -6.17 -0.92
CA GLN A 87 -19.63 -6.06 0.51
C GLN A 87 -19.32 -7.45 1.06
N ASN A 88 -18.19 -7.58 1.75
CA ASN A 88 -17.74 -8.80 2.43
C ASN A 88 -17.64 -10.07 1.54
N SER A 89 -17.75 -9.93 0.20
CA SER A 89 -17.76 -11.04 -0.74
C SER A 89 -17.08 -10.70 -2.07
N TRP A 90 -16.27 -11.66 -2.53
CA TRP A 90 -15.63 -11.67 -3.85
C TRP A 90 -16.44 -12.43 -4.90
N ASN A 91 -17.60 -13.00 -4.53
CA ASN A 91 -18.46 -13.69 -5.49
C ASN A 91 -19.06 -12.67 -6.47
N PRO A 92 -18.88 -12.83 -7.79
CA PRO A 92 -19.50 -11.93 -8.77
C PRO A 92 -21.02 -11.86 -8.67
N GLU A 93 -21.68 -12.92 -8.18
CA GLU A 93 -23.13 -12.96 -8.00
C GLU A 93 -23.63 -12.04 -6.88
N ASP A 94 -22.76 -11.69 -5.93
CA ASP A 94 -23.09 -10.77 -4.82
C ASP A 94 -22.89 -9.29 -5.22
N VAL A 95 -22.46 -9.03 -6.45
CA VAL A 95 -22.21 -7.68 -6.95
C VAL A 95 -23.54 -7.02 -7.34
N VAL A 96 -23.77 -5.84 -6.77
CA VAL A 96 -24.88 -4.97 -7.17
C VAL A 96 -24.35 -3.96 -8.19
N THR A 97 -24.85 -4.05 -9.42
CA THR A 97 -24.50 -3.15 -10.52
C THR A 97 -25.57 -2.09 -10.72
N LYS A 98 -25.13 -0.84 -10.93
CA LYS A 98 -25.99 0.28 -11.31
C LYS A 98 -25.38 1.06 -12.47
N GLU A 99 -26.15 1.22 -13.53
CA GLU A 99 -25.78 2.08 -14.65
C GLU A 99 -26.34 3.49 -14.45
N LEU A 100 -25.51 4.49 -14.70
CA LEU A 100 -25.83 5.90 -14.56
C LEU A 100 -25.63 6.55 -15.94
N GLU A 101 -26.68 7.18 -16.44
CA GLU A 101 -26.68 7.81 -17.77
C GLU A 101 -25.85 9.10 -17.79
N GLU A 102 -25.75 9.77 -16.64
CA GLU A 102 -25.05 11.04 -16.49
C GLU A 102 -23.88 10.94 -15.50
N GLY A 103 -22.92 11.85 -15.66
CA GLY A 103 -21.75 11.97 -14.80
C GLY A 103 -20.62 11.02 -15.18
N THR A 104 -19.38 11.52 -15.12
CA THR A 104 -18.19 10.72 -15.39
C THR A 104 -17.85 9.82 -14.19
N PRO A 105 -17.11 8.72 -14.40
CA PRO A 105 -16.60 7.92 -13.28
C PRO A 105 -15.82 8.75 -12.25
N GLU A 106 -15.05 9.75 -12.70
CA GLU A 106 -14.34 10.68 -11.82
C GLU A 106 -15.32 11.49 -10.94
N PHE A 107 -16.38 12.04 -11.52
CA PHE A 107 -17.39 12.79 -10.77
C PHE A 107 -18.03 11.93 -9.67
N TRP A 108 -18.45 10.71 -10.01
CA TRP A 108 -19.06 9.78 -9.06
C TRP A 108 -18.08 9.35 -7.97
N THR A 109 -16.81 9.15 -8.32
CA THR A 109 -15.74 8.86 -7.36
C THR A 109 -15.60 10.00 -6.35
N ILE A 110 -15.46 11.24 -6.82
CA ILE A 110 -15.31 12.42 -5.96
C ILE A 110 -16.53 12.57 -5.04
N LEU A 111 -17.75 12.40 -5.58
CA LEU A 111 -18.97 12.45 -4.79
C LEU A 111 -18.97 11.40 -3.67
N LEU A 112 -18.57 10.16 -3.96
CA LEU A 112 -18.50 9.10 -2.96
C LEU A 112 -17.43 9.35 -1.91
N LEU A 113 -16.24 9.84 -2.30
CA LEU A 113 -15.18 10.19 -1.34
C LEU A 113 -15.68 11.23 -0.32
N HIS A 114 -16.34 12.29 -0.80
CA HIS A 114 -16.94 13.29 0.09
C HIS A 114 -18.08 12.72 0.94
N ASN A 115 -18.90 11.84 0.38
CA ASN A 115 -19.99 11.21 1.14
C ASN A 115 -19.54 10.13 2.12
N PHE A 116 -18.32 9.60 2.02
CA PHE A 116 -17.81 8.61 2.97
C PHE A 116 -16.90 9.21 4.03
N PHE A 117 -16.13 10.26 3.69
CA PHE A 117 -14.98 10.65 4.51
C PHE A 117 -14.98 12.11 4.98
N ASP A 118 -15.82 13.00 4.43
CA ASP A 118 -15.83 14.44 4.79
C ASP A 118 -16.43 14.74 6.19
N TYR A 119 -16.71 13.71 6.99
CA TYR A 119 -17.27 13.84 8.35
C TYR A 119 -16.20 14.18 9.36
N GLY A 120 -16.45 15.18 10.21
CA GLY A 120 -15.52 15.69 11.23
C GLY A 120 -14.88 14.61 12.11
N THR A 121 -15.62 13.54 12.36
CA THR A 121 -15.36 12.50 13.35
C THR A 121 -14.82 11.19 12.75
N THR A 122 -14.78 11.06 11.42
CA THR A 122 -14.21 9.87 10.77
C THR A 122 -12.69 9.89 10.87
N LYS A 123 -12.12 8.90 11.56
CA LYS A 123 -10.68 8.68 11.72
C LYS A 123 -10.26 7.45 10.92
N ILE A 124 -9.20 7.60 10.11
CA ILE A 124 -8.70 6.55 9.23
C ILE A 124 -7.27 6.19 9.64
N ASP A 125 -6.95 4.90 9.76
CA ASP A 125 -5.56 4.52 10.05
C ASP A 125 -4.68 4.65 8.81
N ALA A 126 -5.11 4.10 7.67
CA ALA A 126 -4.36 4.19 6.42
C ALA A 126 -5.23 4.52 5.19
N VAL A 127 -4.73 5.40 4.32
CA VAL A 127 -5.28 5.63 2.97
C VAL A 127 -4.27 5.17 1.94
N GLU A 128 -4.66 4.21 1.11
CA GLU A 128 -3.90 3.70 -0.02
C GLU A 128 -4.28 4.42 -1.31
N PHE A 129 -3.30 4.92 -2.06
CA PHE A 129 -3.49 5.32 -3.45
C PHE A 129 -2.72 4.39 -4.38
N GLU A 130 -3.39 4.00 -5.45
CA GLU A 130 -2.79 3.19 -6.50
C GLU A 130 -3.11 3.77 -7.86
N ILE A 131 -2.10 3.89 -8.71
CA ILE A 131 -2.27 4.31 -10.10
C ILE A 131 -1.78 3.19 -11.01
N GLU A 132 -2.62 2.82 -11.98
CA GLU A 132 -2.25 1.92 -13.06
C GLU A 132 -1.24 2.60 -14.00
N GLY A 133 -0.14 1.91 -14.31
CA GLY A 133 0.84 2.41 -15.28
C GLY A 133 1.59 3.65 -14.80
N GLY A 134 1.81 3.80 -13.49
CA GLY A 134 2.72 4.81 -12.95
C GLY A 134 4.16 4.63 -13.46
N THR A 135 5.10 5.41 -12.92
CA THR A 135 6.50 5.24 -13.31
C THR A 135 6.94 3.83 -13.00
N ASP A 136 7.49 3.09 -13.97
CA ASP A 136 8.44 2.03 -13.69
C ASP A 136 9.60 2.70 -12.92
N ALA A 137 9.45 2.84 -11.60
CA ALA A 137 10.31 3.67 -10.78
C ALA A 137 11.77 3.19 -10.92
N PRO A 138 12.74 4.12 -10.82
CA PRO A 138 14.02 4.04 -11.50
C PRO A 138 14.78 2.76 -11.18
N LYS A 139 15.51 2.28 -12.19
CA LYS A 139 16.33 1.05 -12.31
C LYS A 139 17.05 0.54 -11.04
N GLY A 140 17.18 1.30 -9.96
CA GLY A 140 17.76 0.89 -8.68
C GLY A 140 16.99 -0.21 -7.92
N VAL A 141 15.65 -0.26 -7.99
CA VAL A 141 14.87 -1.38 -7.41
C VAL A 141 14.83 -2.58 -8.36
N ILE A 142 14.80 -2.32 -9.67
CA ILE A 142 15.01 -3.35 -10.71
C ILE A 142 16.36 -4.04 -10.49
N PHE A 143 17.40 -3.33 -10.01
CA PHE A 143 18.69 -3.93 -9.68
C PHE A 143 18.58 -5.02 -8.61
N PHE A 144 17.69 -4.92 -7.62
CA PHE A 144 17.49 -5.99 -6.64
C PHE A 144 16.87 -7.25 -7.29
N PHE A 145 15.96 -7.07 -8.26
CA PHE A 145 15.39 -8.15 -9.06
C PHE A 145 16.35 -8.66 -10.17
N ALA A 146 17.31 -7.85 -10.61
CA ALA A 146 18.37 -8.22 -11.53
C ALA A 146 19.61 -8.78 -10.80
N PHE A 147 19.71 -8.61 -9.48
CA PHE A 147 20.78 -9.18 -8.67
C PHE A 147 20.67 -10.71 -8.61
N SER A 148 19.46 -11.28 -8.75
CA SER A 148 19.28 -12.72 -8.97
C SER A 148 19.89 -13.21 -10.29
N ASP A 149 20.13 -12.32 -11.26
CA ASP A 149 20.76 -12.63 -12.56
C ASP A 149 22.25 -12.24 -12.61
N PHE A 150 22.80 -11.59 -11.57
CA PHE A 150 24.16 -11.06 -11.54
C PHE A 150 25.25 -12.11 -11.25
N GLN A 151 24.91 -13.40 -11.18
CA GLN A 151 25.89 -14.49 -11.03
C GLN A 151 26.82 -14.67 -12.26
N THR A 152 26.59 -13.93 -13.35
CA THR A 152 27.41 -14.02 -14.57
C THR A 152 28.61 -13.08 -14.61
N LEU A 153 28.64 -11.99 -13.83
CA LEU A 153 29.74 -11.01 -13.89
C LEU A 153 30.91 -11.30 -12.93
N GLU A 154 30.66 -11.86 -11.75
CA GLU A 154 31.73 -12.27 -10.84
C GLU A 154 32.45 -13.54 -11.31
N THR A 155 31.74 -14.46 -11.96
CA THR A 155 32.38 -15.63 -12.58
C THR A 155 33.22 -15.25 -13.81
N GLU A 156 32.87 -14.20 -14.57
CA GLU A 156 33.73 -13.67 -15.65
C GLU A 156 34.91 -12.86 -15.12
N HIS A 157 34.78 -12.14 -13.99
CA HIS A 157 35.93 -11.45 -13.37
C HIS A 157 36.93 -12.40 -12.69
N LEU A 158 36.45 -13.50 -12.09
CA LEU A 158 37.34 -14.56 -11.59
C LEU A 158 37.94 -15.40 -12.73
N LYS A 159 37.18 -15.73 -13.78
CA LYS A 159 37.72 -16.43 -14.97
C LYS A 159 38.74 -15.57 -15.73
N SER A 160 38.50 -14.26 -15.87
CA SER A 160 39.45 -13.34 -16.53
C SER A 160 40.70 -13.04 -15.70
N ARG A 161 40.64 -13.13 -14.36
CA ARG A 161 41.84 -13.10 -13.48
C ARG A 161 42.64 -14.40 -13.54
N ASN A 162 41.98 -15.55 -13.59
CA ASN A 162 42.66 -16.85 -13.72
C ASN A 162 43.25 -17.07 -15.14
N LEU A 163 42.64 -16.53 -16.19
CA LEU A 163 43.17 -16.56 -17.56
C LEU A 163 44.35 -15.60 -17.77
N LYS A 164 44.42 -14.48 -17.04
CA LYS A 164 45.57 -13.55 -17.10
C LYS A 164 46.84 -14.08 -16.42
N ASN A 165 46.70 -15.01 -15.49
CA ASN A 165 47.85 -15.68 -14.86
C ASN A 165 48.32 -16.91 -15.66
N ALA A 166 47.53 -17.39 -16.62
CA ALA A 166 47.86 -18.56 -17.45
C ALA A 166 48.46 -18.22 -18.83
N SER A 167 48.50 -16.94 -19.25
CA SER A 167 48.99 -16.56 -20.59
C SER A 167 50.37 -15.88 -20.61
N LYS A 168 51.38 -16.47 -19.94
CA LYS A 168 52.80 -16.15 -20.22
C LYS A 168 53.46 -17.08 -21.24
N HIS A 169 52.76 -18.07 -21.78
CA HIS A 169 53.23 -18.89 -22.89
C HIS A 169 52.15 -19.10 -23.95
N ASN A 170 52.09 -18.20 -24.93
CA ASN A 170 52.21 -18.55 -26.35
C ASN A 170 51.99 -17.31 -27.22
N LYS A 171 52.98 -17.05 -28.08
CA LYS A 171 52.90 -16.05 -29.14
C LYS A 171 52.10 -16.62 -30.31
N SER A 172 51.48 -15.70 -31.05
CA SER A 172 50.77 -15.86 -32.32
C SER A 172 49.37 -16.48 -32.22
N VAL A 173 48.36 -15.66 -32.52
CA VAL A 173 47.46 -15.78 -33.69
C VAL A 173 46.45 -14.62 -33.62
N LYS A 174 46.45 -13.82 -34.70
CA LYS A 174 45.48 -12.83 -35.21
C LYS A 174 44.48 -12.17 -34.23
N ALA A 175 44.71 -10.88 -34.01
CA ALA A 175 43.78 -9.95 -33.38
C ALA A 175 42.49 -9.78 -34.20
N GLN A 176 41.38 -10.27 -33.67
CA GLN A 176 40.04 -9.85 -34.05
C GLN A 176 39.58 -8.80 -33.04
N LYS A 177 39.55 -7.54 -33.48
CA LYS A 177 39.20 -6.36 -32.68
C LYS A 177 37.71 -6.40 -32.36
N VAL A 178 37.33 -6.99 -31.21
CA VAL A 178 35.99 -6.82 -30.64
C VAL A 178 35.92 -5.38 -30.14
N ARG A 179 35.23 -4.51 -30.89
CA ARG A 179 34.75 -3.22 -30.38
C ARG A 179 33.87 -3.51 -29.17
N GLN A 180 34.30 -3.09 -27.99
CA GLN A 180 33.37 -2.85 -26.88
C GLN A 180 32.51 -1.65 -27.28
N ASP A 181 31.35 -1.93 -27.86
CA ASP A 181 30.27 -0.96 -27.91
C ASP A 181 29.77 -0.77 -26.47
N THR A 182 30.40 0.14 -25.72
CA THR A 182 29.72 0.81 -24.61
C THR A 182 28.57 1.62 -25.20
N LYS A 183 27.42 0.98 -25.42
CA LYS A 183 26.16 1.67 -25.69
C LYS A 183 25.85 2.54 -24.47
N LYS A 184 26.19 3.83 -24.56
CA LYS A 184 25.55 4.87 -23.75
C LYS A 184 24.04 4.61 -23.82
N ALA A 185 23.38 4.49 -22.67
CA ALA A 185 21.92 4.45 -22.62
C ALA A 185 21.36 5.60 -23.49
N PRO A 186 20.42 5.34 -24.41
CA PRO A 186 19.98 6.33 -25.37
C PRO A 186 19.29 7.49 -24.64
N ARG A 187 19.76 8.71 -24.89
CA ARG A 187 19.26 9.97 -24.31
C ARG A 187 17.74 10.14 -24.44
N HIS A 188 17.13 9.52 -25.45
CA HIS A 188 15.69 9.56 -25.74
C HIS A 188 14.80 8.79 -24.76
N GLU A 189 15.29 7.74 -24.10
CA GLU A 189 14.48 6.91 -23.20
C GLU A 189 14.27 7.59 -21.85
N LYS A 190 15.31 8.29 -21.35
CA LYS A 190 15.21 9.16 -20.16
C LYS A 190 14.24 10.34 -20.34
N CYS A 191 14.13 10.91 -21.54
CA CYS A 191 13.17 12.00 -21.80
C CYS A 191 11.72 11.51 -21.69
N LYS A 192 11.40 10.33 -22.23
CA LYS A 192 10.03 9.77 -22.18
C LYS A 192 9.57 9.42 -20.77
N GLU A 193 10.46 8.89 -19.93
CA GLU A 193 10.14 8.57 -18.52
C GLU A 193 9.81 9.85 -17.71
N VAL A 194 10.57 10.92 -17.91
CA VAL A 194 10.34 12.23 -17.24
C VAL A 194 9.03 12.85 -17.71
N GLU A 195 8.76 12.87 -19.02
CA GLU A 195 7.49 13.37 -19.59
C GLU A 195 6.28 12.59 -19.06
N THR A 196 6.42 11.27 -18.87
CA THR A 196 5.35 10.43 -18.33
C THR A 196 5.10 10.72 -16.84
N LEU A 197 6.16 10.91 -16.05
CA LEU A 197 6.07 11.29 -14.63
C LEU A 197 5.38 12.64 -14.43
N GLU A 198 5.80 13.68 -15.17
CA GLU A 198 5.23 15.02 -15.09
C GLU A 198 3.74 15.02 -15.48
N LYS A 199 3.38 14.25 -16.50
CA LYS A 199 1.99 14.05 -16.90
C LYS A 199 1.17 13.42 -15.78
N THR A 200 1.63 12.31 -15.19
CA THR A 200 0.91 11.65 -14.09
C THR A 200 0.78 12.56 -12.87
N ILE A 201 1.82 13.31 -12.51
CA ILE A 201 1.74 14.31 -11.42
C ILE A 201 0.66 15.35 -11.72
N THR A 202 0.60 15.84 -12.96
CA THR A 202 -0.40 16.83 -13.39
C THR A 202 -1.82 16.26 -13.28
N GLU A 203 -2.04 15.03 -13.72
CA GLU A 203 -3.33 14.34 -13.61
C GLU A 203 -3.77 14.19 -12.14
N ILE A 204 -2.85 13.82 -11.24
CA ILE A 204 -3.13 13.76 -9.80
C ILE A 204 -3.51 15.15 -9.27
N GLN A 205 -2.75 16.19 -9.62
CA GLN A 205 -3.02 17.56 -9.17
C GLN A 205 -4.40 18.05 -9.64
N GLU A 206 -4.78 17.74 -10.88
CA GLU A 206 -6.10 18.06 -11.41
C GLU A 206 -7.21 17.32 -10.65
N PHE A 207 -7.03 16.03 -10.37
CA PHE A 207 -7.98 15.25 -9.57
C PHE A 207 -8.15 15.85 -8.16
N ILE A 208 -7.05 16.21 -7.49
CA ILE A 208 -7.06 16.86 -6.16
C ILE A 208 -7.77 18.22 -6.23
N LYS A 209 -7.52 19.01 -7.27
CA LYS A 209 -8.19 20.31 -7.48
C LYS A 209 -9.70 20.13 -7.62
N LYS A 210 -10.15 19.11 -8.37
CA LYS A 210 -11.58 18.77 -8.51
C LYS A 210 -12.18 18.33 -7.17
N CYS A 211 -11.48 17.46 -6.43
CA CYS A 211 -11.84 17.04 -5.08
C CYS A 211 -12.09 18.24 -4.15
N ARG A 212 -11.14 19.17 -4.08
CA ARG A 212 -11.23 20.37 -3.23
C ARG A 212 -12.36 21.30 -3.66
N LYS A 213 -12.52 21.52 -4.96
CA LYS A 213 -13.57 22.39 -5.52
C LYS A 213 -14.98 21.85 -5.26
N PHE A 214 -15.15 20.52 -5.25
CA PHE A 214 -16.47 19.87 -5.13
C PHE A 214 -17.26 20.30 -3.89
N ARG A 215 -16.60 20.46 -2.72
CA ARG A 215 -17.21 20.95 -1.47
C ARG A 215 -16.49 22.13 -0.81
N LYS A 216 -15.56 22.79 -1.52
CA LYS A 216 -14.71 23.86 -0.98
C LYS A 216 -13.95 23.43 0.28
N LYS A 217 -13.39 22.22 0.26
CA LYS A 217 -12.61 21.64 1.37
C LYS A 217 -11.13 21.63 1.04
N THR A 218 -10.28 21.74 2.05
CA THR A 218 -8.81 21.70 1.91
C THR A 218 -8.27 20.27 1.86
N PHE A 219 -8.92 19.34 2.57
CA PHE A 219 -8.61 17.90 2.63
C PHE A 219 -9.90 17.06 2.56
N ILE A 220 -9.75 15.74 2.41
CA ILE A 220 -10.85 14.76 2.47
C ILE A 220 -10.63 13.76 3.61
N PHE A 221 -9.39 13.35 3.86
CA PHE A 221 -9.10 12.21 4.73
C PHE A 221 -8.42 12.63 6.03
N ARG A 222 -8.97 12.26 7.17
CA ARG A 222 -8.26 12.31 8.46
C ARG A 222 -7.53 10.99 8.69
N ALA A 223 -6.41 10.83 7.99
CA ALA A 223 -5.64 9.59 7.98
C ALA A 223 -4.28 9.73 8.65
N LYS A 224 -3.87 8.72 9.42
CA LYS A 224 -2.53 8.68 10.02
C LYS A 224 -1.45 8.38 8.99
N THR A 225 -1.73 7.46 8.06
CA THR A 225 -0.76 6.97 7.09
C THR A 225 -1.26 7.07 5.66
N LEU A 226 -0.38 7.53 4.77
CA LEU A 226 -0.55 7.49 3.33
C LEU A 226 0.23 6.30 2.81
N VAL A 227 -0.40 5.46 2.00
CA VAL A 227 0.22 4.25 1.47
C VAL A 227 0.22 4.32 -0.06
N GLY A 228 1.40 4.39 -0.66
CA GLY A 228 1.59 4.29 -2.10
C GLY A 228 1.96 2.86 -2.52
N ASN A 229 2.00 2.62 -3.83
CA ASN A 229 2.53 1.39 -4.40
C ASN A 229 3.88 1.61 -5.11
N TRP A 230 4.51 0.54 -5.59
CA TRP A 230 5.82 0.61 -6.24
C TRP A 230 5.86 1.43 -7.54
N ASN A 231 4.70 1.72 -8.15
CA ASN A 231 4.61 2.58 -9.35
C ASN A 231 4.66 4.07 -9.02
N MET A 232 4.69 4.44 -7.74
CA MET A 232 4.67 5.83 -7.29
C MET A 232 6.06 6.31 -6.90
N THR A 233 6.35 7.57 -7.23
CA THR A 233 7.55 8.26 -6.76
C THR A 233 7.27 8.99 -5.45
N VAL A 234 8.32 9.41 -4.73
CA VAL A 234 8.17 10.24 -3.52
C VAL A 234 7.37 11.49 -3.84
N GLN A 235 7.64 12.14 -4.99
CA GLN A 235 6.92 13.34 -5.43
C GLN A 235 5.42 13.09 -5.60
N MET A 236 5.02 11.95 -6.18
CA MET A 236 3.60 11.59 -6.29
C MET A 236 2.95 11.42 -4.92
N ASP A 237 3.63 10.74 -3.98
CA ASP A 237 3.14 10.59 -2.60
C ASP A 237 2.92 11.97 -1.95
N LEU A 238 3.84 12.92 -2.14
CA LEU A 238 3.71 14.29 -1.61
C LEU A 238 2.53 15.05 -2.22
N VAL A 239 2.22 14.81 -3.49
CA VAL A 239 1.04 15.39 -4.13
C VAL A 239 -0.23 14.78 -3.52
N TRP A 240 -0.31 13.46 -3.34
CA TRP A 240 -1.45 12.80 -2.71
C TRP A 240 -1.68 13.20 -1.26
N ALA A 241 -0.60 13.45 -0.51
CA ALA A 241 -0.68 13.93 0.87
C ALA A 241 -1.50 15.22 1.02
N GLN A 242 -1.69 16.00 -0.05
CA GLN A 242 -2.54 17.19 -0.06
C GLN A 242 -4.03 16.91 0.19
N LEU A 243 -4.50 15.66 0.07
CA LEU A 243 -5.86 15.26 0.46
C LEU A 243 -5.98 14.85 1.93
N MET A 244 -4.87 14.81 2.68
CA MET A 244 -4.85 14.43 4.09
C MET A 244 -5.06 15.64 5.01
N ASP A 245 -5.67 15.40 6.17
CA ASP A 245 -5.70 16.33 7.29
C ASP A 245 -4.37 16.29 8.02
N PHE A 246 -3.64 17.40 7.97
CA PHE A 246 -2.30 17.51 8.51
C PHE A 246 -2.22 17.39 10.03
N ASP A 247 -3.31 17.65 10.75
CA ASP A 247 -3.34 17.46 12.21
C ASP A 247 -3.29 15.97 12.59
N THR A 248 -3.66 15.09 11.66
CA THR A 248 -3.71 13.64 11.89
C THR A 248 -2.61 12.87 11.17
N PHE A 249 -2.03 13.45 10.13
CA PHE A 249 -1.11 12.77 9.21
C PHE A 249 0.31 12.63 9.77
N LYS A 250 0.85 11.41 9.75
CA LYS A 250 2.12 11.05 10.44
C LYS A 250 3.19 10.45 9.54
N SER A 251 2.80 9.65 8.53
CA SER A 251 3.76 8.84 7.77
C SER A 251 3.32 8.55 6.35
N VAL A 252 4.31 8.33 5.48
CA VAL A 252 4.14 7.75 4.15
C VAL A 252 4.80 6.37 4.12
N GLU A 253 4.06 5.37 3.67
CA GLU A 253 4.55 4.02 3.38
C GLU A 253 4.40 3.75 1.89
N ARG A 254 5.34 3.03 1.27
CA ARG A 254 5.21 2.50 -0.08
C ARG A 254 5.30 0.99 -0.03
N LEU A 255 4.31 0.31 -0.59
CA LEU A 255 4.23 -1.13 -0.56
C LEU A 255 4.61 -1.77 -1.88
N SER A 256 5.36 -2.85 -1.75
CA SER A 256 5.78 -3.73 -2.83
C SER A 256 5.70 -5.17 -2.36
N VAL A 257 5.17 -6.06 -3.21
CA VAL A 257 5.02 -7.49 -2.89
C VAL A 257 5.71 -8.33 -3.95
N SER A 258 6.71 -9.10 -3.50
CA SER A 258 7.34 -10.17 -4.27
C SER A 258 6.74 -11.51 -3.86
N ILE A 259 5.97 -12.12 -4.77
CA ILE A 259 5.28 -13.39 -4.54
C ILE A 259 6.09 -14.58 -5.07
N HIS A 260 5.93 -15.73 -4.40
CA HIS A 260 6.51 -17.00 -4.82
C HIS A 260 5.54 -18.15 -4.57
N SER A 261 5.78 -19.29 -5.21
CA SER A 261 5.06 -20.54 -4.93
C SER A 261 5.47 -21.21 -3.61
N ASP A 262 6.48 -20.69 -2.92
CA ASP A 262 6.94 -21.31 -1.66
C ASP A 262 5.97 -21.02 -0.52
N SER A 263 5.37 -19.82 -0.54
CA SER A 263 4.48 -19.36 0.51
C SER A 263 3.55 -18.26 0.01
N LEU A 264 2.33 -18.25 0.54
CA LEU A 264 1.37 -17.14 0.39
C LEU A 264 1.43 -16.16 1.57
N LYS A 265 2.24 -16.46 2.58
CA LYS A 265 2.54 -15.56 3.70
C LYS A 265 3.95 -15.01 3.57
N PRO A 266 4.18 -13.74 3.94
CA PRO A 266 5.51 -13.15 3.89
C PRO A 266 6.46 -13.85 4.87
N PHE A 267 7.68 -14.13 4.41
CA PHE A 267 8.77 -14.60 5.27
C PHE A 267 9.56 -13.42 5.84
N VAL A 268 9.82 -12.43 5.01
CA VAL A 268 10.68 -11.30 5.36
C VAL A 268 10.19 -10.04 4.68
N CYS A 269 10.40 -8.90 5.34
CA CYS A 269 10.22 -7.58 4.75
C CYS A 269 11.53 -6.80 4.77
N CYS A 270 11.89 -6.27 3.61
CA CYS A 270 13.01 -5.36 3.43
C CYS A 270 12.46 -3.95 3.27
N ASP A 271 12.76 -3.09 4.24
CA ASP A 271 12.39 -1.69 4.23
C ASP A 271 13.58 -0.82 3.84
N THR A 272 13.32 0.24 3.09
CA THR A 272 14.19 1.41 2.99
C THR A 272 13.52 2.55 3.75
N VAL A 273 14.25 3.16 4.67
CA VAL A 273 13.75 4.24 5.53
C VAL A 273 14.45 5.53 5.17
N LEU A 274 13.66 6.54 4.80
CA LEU A 274 14.09 7.91 4.63
C LEU A 274 13.61 8.72 5.85
N PRO A 275 14.49 8.97 6.83
CA PRO A 275 14.10 9.64 8.06
C PRO A 275 13.75 11.11 7.78
N LYS A 276 12.49 11.49 8.09
CA LYS A 276 12.00 12.87 8.19
C LYS A 276 12.34 13.74 6.97
N ILE A 277 11.76 13.39 5.81
CA ILE A 277 11.74 14.25 4.63
C ILE A 277 10.95 15.50 4.97
N ASP A 278 11.48 16.67 4.60
CA ASP A 278 10.75 17.93 4.67
C ASP A 278 9.81 18.05 3.46
N VAL A 279 8.51 17.99 3.73
CA VAL A 279 7.44 18.11 2.75
C VAL A 279 6.76 19.43 3.01
N VAL A 280 7.14 20.51 2.31
CA VAL A 280 6.48 21.83 2.44
C VAL A 280 6.55 22.40 3.89
N GLY A 281 7.62 22.11 4.64
CA GLY A 281 7.80 22.50 6.04
C GLY A 281 7.50 21.39 7.06
N TRP A 282 7.13 20.18 6.61
CA TRP A 282 6.60 19.10 7.46
C TRP A 282 7.56 17.91 7.44
N LYS A 283 8.00 17.46 8.63
CA LYS A 283 8.95 16.34 8.76
C LYS A 283 8.23 15.00 8.86
N ILE A 284 8.08 14.31 7.73
CA ILE A 284 7.34 13.05 7.65
C ILE A 284 8.31 11.89 7.39
N SER A 285 8.14 10.77 8.07
CA SER A 285 8.89 9.55 7.77
C SER A 285 8.36 8.91 6.49
N HIS A 286 9.26 8.60 5.57
CA HIS A 286 8.94 7.85 4.35
C HIS A 286 9.60 6.48 4.42
N VAL A 287 8.79 5.42 4.29
CA VAL A 287 9.26 4.03 4.33
C VAL A 287 8.82 3.34 3.06
N THR A 288 9.73 2.65 2.38
CA THR A 288 9.38 1.74 1.29
C THR A 288 9.57 0.31 1.76
N SER A 289 8.48 -0.44 1.90
CA SER A 289 8.45 -1.82 2.40
C SER A 289 8.23 -2.81 1.26
N THR A 290 9.15 -3.76 1.13
CA THR A 290 9.07 -4.86 0.17
C THR A 290 8.85 -6.18 0.90
N LEU A 291 7.69 -6.80 0.68
CA LEU A 291 7.33 -8.09 1.28
C LEU A 291 7.80 -9.22 0.37
N HIS A 292 8.58 -10.14 0.93
CA HIS A 292 9.07 -11.31 0.20
C HIS A 292 8.44 -12.60 0.72
N HIS A 293 7.94 -13.40 -0.22
CA HIS A 293 7.31 -14.70 0.02
C HIS A 293 8.27 -15.88 -0.20
N THR A 294 9.56 -15.59 -0.33
CA THR A 294 10.65 -16.58 -0.47
C THR A 294 11.97 -15.96 0.00
N TYR A 295 12.92 -16.79 0.39
CA TYR A 295 14.31 -16.40 0.62
C TYR A 295 15.12 -16.61 -0.66
N LYS A 296 14.91 -15.78 -1.69
CA LYS A 296 15.71 -15.87 -2.93
C LYS A 296 17.09 -15.29 -2.71
N ASN A 297 18.12 -16.12 -2.89
CA ASN A 297 19.51 -15.67 -2.82
C ASN A 297 19.86 -14.70 -3.96
N PRO A 298 20.75 -13.72 -3.72
CA PRO A 298 21.38 -13.41 -2.44
C PRO A 298 20.55 -12.39 -1.63
N TRP A 299 19.71 -12.86 -0.69
CA TRP A 299 18.77 -11.99 0.04
C TRP A 299 19.45 -11.11 1.09
N LYS A 300 20.52 -11.61 1.74
CA LYS A 300 21.29 -10.87 2.75
C LYS A 300 22.10 -9.73 2.11
N GLU A 301 22.82 -10.03 1.04
CA GLU A 301 23.62 -9.08 0.27
C GLU A 301 22.72 -8.01 -0.36
N GLY A 302 21.55 -8.42 -0.87
CA GLY A 302 20.53 -7.50 -1.33
C GLY A 302 20.13 -6.52 -0.21
N PHE A 303 19.79 -7.02 0.98
CA PHE A 303 19.42 -6.16 2.11
C PHE A 303 20.52 -5.14 2.47
N TYR A 304 21.79 -5.54 2.42
CA TYR A 304 22.93 -4.66 2.71
C TYR A 304 23.08 -3.61 1.59
N TYR A 305 22.93 -4.05 0.34
CA TYR A 305 22.94 -3.19 -0.84
C TYR A 305 21.88 -2.09 -0.74
N LEU A 306 20.63 -2.43 -0.38
CA LEU A 306 19.56 -1.44 -0.19
C LEU A 306 19.94 -0.35 0.80
N GLY A 307 20.57 -0.71 1.92
CA GLY A 307 21.04 0.26 2.91
C GLY A 307 22.05 1.24 2.33
N VAL A 308 22.96 0.77 1.46
CA VAL A 308 24.04 1.57 0.86
C VAL A 308 23.61 2.42 -0.33
N VAL A 309 22.63 1.96 -1.12
CA VAL A 309 22.16 2.67 -2.32
C VAL A 309 20.98 3.59 -2.06
N SER A 310 20.28 3.44 -0.95
CA SER A 310 19.22 4.36 -0.56
C SER A 310 19.78 5.68 -0.03
N ASP A 311 18.96 6.73 -0.08
CA ASP A 311 19.31 8.02 0.53
C ASP A 311 19.25 8.00 2.08
N GLY A 312 18.81 6.89 2.68
CA GLY A 312 18.69 6.70 4.12
C GLY A 312 19.38 5.42 4.59
N PHE A 313 18.63 4.53 5.23
CA PHE A 313 19.13 3.24 5.71
C PHE A 313 18.09 2.14 5.48
N SER A 314 18.50 0.88 5.57
CA SER A 314 17.58 -0.25 5.40
C SER A 314 17.24 -0.93 6.72
N LYS A 315 16.05 -1.53 6.79
CA LYS A 315 15.57 -2.35 7.90
C LYS A 315 15.06 -3.68 7.38
N LEU A 316 15.52 -4.77 7.97
CA LEU A 316 15.08 -6.13 7.67
C LEU A 316 14.24 -6.65 8.81
N ARG A 317 13.09 -7.27 8.52
CA ARG A 317 12.19 -7.82 9.53
C ARG A 317 11.75 -9.21 9.12
N PHE A 318 11.90 -10.18 10.01
CA PHE A 318 11.44 -11.55 9.75
C PHE A 318 10.05 -11.76 10.34
N SER A 319 9.20 -12.48 9.62
CA SER A 319 7.88 -12.86 10.14
C SER A 319 7.96 -13.91 11.25
N LYS A 320 9.07 -14.66 11.32
CA LYS A 320 9.37 -15.64 12.35
C LYS A 320 10.87 -15.67 12.64
N PHE A 321 11.25 -16.11 13.84
CA PHE A 321 12.64 -16.45 14.15
C PHE A 321 12.96 -17.85 13.62
N ASP A 322 13.09 -17.97 12.30
CA ASP A 322 13.41 -19.22 11.63
C ASP A 322 14.91 -19.46 11.50
N GLU A 323 15.30 -20.53 10.82
CA GLU A 323 16.71 -20.92 10.61
C GLU A 323 17.53 -19.78 9.98
N LYS A 324 16.95 -18.97 9.09
CA LYS A 324 17.65 -17.86 8.42
C LYS A 324 17.80 -16.64 9.33
N ALA A 325 16.80 -16.33 10.13
CA ALA A 325 16.93 -15.32 11.18
C ALA A 325 18.00 -15.73 12.22
N GLN A 326 18.01 -17.01 12.60
CA GLN A 326 18.97 -17.56 13.55
C GLN A 326 20.39 -17.52 12.99
N GLU A 327 20.60 -17.96 11.75
CA GLU A 327 21.89 -17.90 11.06
C GLU A 327 22.46 -16.47 11.07
N MET A 328 21.64 -15.45 10.78
CA MET A 328 22.08 -14.06 10.85
C MET A 328 22.40 -13.59 12.27
N TRP A 329 21.60 -13.98 13.26
CA TRP A 329 21.80 -13.59 14.65
C TRP A 329 23.06 -14.21 15.26
N ASP A 330 23.31 -15.48 14.96
CA ASP A 330 24.43 -16.24 15.49
C ASP A 330 25.75 -15.84 14.82
N ALA A 331 25.72 -15.50 13.52
CA ALA A 331 26.89 -14.99 12.80
C ALA A 331 27.33 -13.58 13.22
N ALA A 332 26.46 -12.79 13.86
CA ALA A 332 26.81 -11.44 14.32
C ALA A 332 27.84 -11.51 15.47
N GLU A 333 29.05 -11.01 15.19
CA GLU A 333 30.22 -11.04 16.09
C GLU A 333 30.15 -9.98 17.22
N GLY A 334 29.23 -9.03 17.12
CA GLY A 334 29.05 -7.95 18.08
C GLY A 334 28.68 -8.43 19.49
N GLY A 335 29.22 -7.76 20.52
CA GLY A 335 28.83 -7.98 21.90
C GLY A 335 27.33 -7.73 22.12
N MET A 336 26.70 -8.55 22.96
CA MET A 336 25.28 -8.43 23.28
C MET A 336 25.03 -7.27 24.24
N ARG A 337 24.06 -6.42 23.91
CA ARG A 337 23.58 -5.32 24.73
C ARG A 337 22.09 -5.45 24.96
N GLN A 338 21.65 -5.43 26.22
CA GLN A 338 20.24 -5.41 26.56
C GLN A 338 19.69 -3.97 26.39
N ILE A 339 18.66 -3.81 25.56
CA ILE A 339 18.04 -2.50 25.26
C ILE A 339 16.76 -2.28 26.06
N SER A 340 16.03 -3.37 26.31
CA SER A 340 14.85 -3.43 27.17
C SER A 340 14.77 -4.82 27.81
N PRO A 341 13.82 -5.08 28.75
CA PRO A 341 13.63 -6.42 29.31
C PRO A 341 13.42 -7.51 28.25
N THR A 342 12.84 -7.15 27.10
CA THR A 342 12.46 -8.08 26.03
C THR A 342 13.31 -7.96 24.76
N ILE A 343 14.21 -6.98 24.67
CA ILE A 343 14.98 -6.70 23.45
C ILE A 343 16.47 -6.72 23.74
N ILE A 344 17.17 -7.59 23.02
CA ILE A 344 18.63 -7.68 22.98
C ILE A 344 19.15 -7.20 21.62
N GLU A 345 20.33 -6.58 21.62
CA GLU A 345 20.97 -6.02 20.44
C GLU A 345 22.40 -6.55 20.28
N LYS A 346 22.84 -6.74 19.04
CA LYS A 346 24.25 -6.88 18.66
C LYS A 346 24.60 -5.83 17.59
N ARG A 347 25.85 -5.39 17.55
CA ARG A 347 26.35 -4.46 16.52
C ARG A 347 27.62 -5.00 15.87
N GLU A 348 27.62 -5.07 14.55
CA GLU A 348 28.80 -5.39 13.76
C GLU A 348 29.14 -4.23 12.82
N TYR A 349 30.43 -4.10 12.51
CA TYR A 349 30.96 -3.08 11.61
C TYR A 349 31.52 -3.76 10.38
N GLY A 350 31.20 -3.23 9.21
CA GLY A 350 31.57 -3.88 7.96
C GLY A 350 31.69 -2.91 6.81
N ARG A 351 31.78 -3.47 5.61
CA ARG A 351 31.77 -2.73 4.36
C ARG A 351 30.81 -3.38 3.38
N CYS A 352 30.07 -2.57 2.64
CA CYS A 352 29.28 -3.01 1.51
C CYS A 352 29.55 -2.04 0.35
N MET A 353 29.91 -2.57 -0.82
CA MET A 353 30.34 -1.78 -1.99
C MET A 353 31.44 -0.76 -1.65
N GLY A 354 32.38 -1.14 -0.78
CA GLY A 354 33.47 -0.27 -0.31
C GLY A 354 33.08 0.78 0.74
N LYS A 355 31.78 1.08 0.91
CA LYS A 355 31.30 2.02 1.92
C LYS A 355 31.27 1.36 3.31
N PRO A 356 31.71 2.06 4.36
CA PRO A 356 31.59 1.58 5.73
C PRO A 356 30.12 1.58 6.18
N ILE A 357 29.71 0.49 6.82
CA ILE A 357 28.35 0.28 7.33
C ILE A 357 28.38 -0.26 8.75
N THR A 358 27.35 0.07 9.52
CA THR A 358 27.04 -0.53 10.81
C THR A 358 25.80 -1.40 10.63
N VAL A 359 25.87 -2.68 11.00
CA VAL A 359 24.71 -3.57 11.04
C VAL A 359 24.28 -3.75 12.50
N ILE A 360 23.02 -3.44 12.77
CA ILE A 360 22.46 -3.44 14.13
C ILE A 360 21.37 -4.49 14.18
N HIS A 361 21.65 -5.57 14.90
CA HIS A 361 20.78 -6.73 15.01
C HIS A 361 19.96 -6.62 16.28
N HIS A 362 18.69 -6.95 16.21
CA HIS A 362 17.79 -6.97 17.37
C HIS A 362 17.03 -8.29 17.42
N ARG A 363 16.87 -8.80 18.64
CA ARG A 363 16.06 -9.98 18.91
C ARG A 363 15.17 -9.75 20.13
N SER A 364 13.98 -10.32 20.06
CA SER A 364 13.01 -10.41 21.16
C SER A 364 12.27 -11.75 21.07
N ASP A 365 11.40 -12.03 22.04
CA ASP A 365 10.51 -13.20 21.99
C ASP A 365 9.59 -13.20 20.77
N CYS A 366 9.29 -12.01 20.22
CA CYS A 366 8.47 -11.86 19.02
C CYS A 366 9.21 -12.21 17.72
N GLY A 367 10.55 -12.16 17.72
CA GLY A 367 11.36 -12.45 16.54
C GLY A 367 12.56 -11.52 16.38
N TYR A 368 13.02 -11.37 15.13
CA TYR A 368 14.30 -10.76 14.78
C TYR A 368 14.16 -9.71 13.66
N TRP A 369 14.88 -8.60 13.84
CA TRP A 369 15.02 -7.56 12.84
C TRP A 369 16.45 -6.99 12.88
N ALA A 370 16.87 -6.37 11.79
CA ALA A 370 18.18 -5.74 11.70
C ALA A 370 18.11 -4.43 10.92
N PHE A 371 19.08 -3.55 11.15
CA PHE A 371 19.29 -2.33 10.38
C PHE A 371 20.65 -2.38 9.70
N VAL A 372 20.76 -1.87 8.47
CA VAL A 372 22.05 -1.57 7.84
C VAL A 372 22.12 -0.06 7.65
N VAL A 373 23.11 0.55 8.31
CA VAL A 373 23.26 2.00 8.40
C VAL A 373 24.61 2.40 7.83
N PRO A 374 24.65 3.10 6.69
CA PRO A 374 25.87 3.75 6.21
C PRO A 374 26.40 4.74 7.26
N TYR A 375 27.72 4.84 7.40
CA TYR A 375 28.32 5.70 8.44
C TYR A 375 27.93 7.17 8.31
N ASP A 376 27.78 7.66 7.08
CA ASP A 376 27.32 9.01 6.77
C ASP A 376 25.83 9.26 7.13
N LYS A 377 25.10 8.21 7.53
CA LYS A 377 23.69 8.24 7.90
C LYS A 377 23.44 7.95 9.38
N GLU A 378 24.47 7.71 10.19
CA GLU A 378 24.30 7.35 11.61
C GLU A 378 23.57 8.42 12.43
N LYS A 379 23.78 9.71 12.12
CA LYS A 379 23.09 10.81 12.81
C LYS A 379 21.58 10.77 12.57
N ASP A 380 21.17 10.60 11.31
CA ASP A 380 19.76 10.55 10.93
C ASP A 380 19.11 9.26 11.44
N PHE A 381 19.85 8.16 11.37
CA PHE A 381 19.45 6.89 11.98
C PHE A 381 19.23 7.03 13.48
N LYS A 382 20.13 7.69 14.23
CA LYS A 382 19.97 7.86 15.67
C LYS A 382 18.68 8.59 16.03
N LEU A 383 18.35 9.67 15.32
CA LEU A 383 17.09 10.41 15.52
C LEU A 383 15.85 9.55 15.27
N TYR A 384 15.88 8.73 14.21
CA TYR A 384 14.81 7.78 13.94
C TYR A 384 14.74 6.68 14.99
N TYR A 385 15.88 6.06 15.31
CA TYR A 385 16.00 4.90 16.20
C TYR A 385 15.56 5.25 17.62
N ASP A 386 15.93 6.42 18.13
CA ASP A 386 15.51 6.89 19.46
C ASP A 386 13.98 7.04 19.55
N SER A 387 13.36 7.60 18.51
CA SER A 387 11.89 7.72 18.43
C SER A 387 11.22 6.34 18.32
N PHE A 388 11.72 5.50 17.43
CA PHE A 388 11.20 4.15 17.18
C PHE A 388 11.29 3.26 18.43
N MET A 389 12.44 3.28 19.12
CA MET A 389 12.63 2.50 20.34
C MET A 389 11.93 3.10 21.55
N LYS A 390 11.69 4.41 21.58
CA LYS A 390 10.83 5.04 22.59
C LYS A 390 9.40 4.51 22.46
N GLU A 391 8.82 4.57 21.27
CA GLU A 391 7.47 4.08 20.99
C GLU A 391 7.32 2.59 21.34
N ASN A 392 8.30 1.76 20.92
CA ASN A 392 8.27 0.33 21.24
C ASN A 392 8.33 0.05 22.75
N ARG A 393 9.09 0.86 23.51
CA ARG A 393 9.17 0.70 24.97
C ARG A 393 7.90 1.16 25.67
N GLU A 394 7.36 2.32 25.28
CA GLU A 394 6.13 2.88 25.86
C GLU A 394 4.93 1.98 25.61
N ASN A 395 4.86 1.34 24.43
CA ASN A 395 3.76 0.46 24.06
C ASN A 395 4.02 -1.03 24.38
N GLY A 396 5.21 -1.37 24.89
CA GLY A 396 5.60 -2.77 25.14
C GLY A 396 5.65 -3.64 23.88
N THR A 397 5.94 -3.05 22.71
CA THR A 397 5.95 -3.73 21.41
C THR A 397 7.36 -4.08 20.92
N CYS A 398 7.44 -5.00 19.96
CA CYS A 398 8.69 -5.36 19.28
C CYS A 398 8.92 -4.54 18.00
N GLY A 399 10.14 -4.63 17.43
CA GLY A 399 10.51 -3.86 16.24
C GLY A 399 10.00 -4.39 14.90
N LEU A 400 9.19 -5.46 14.89
CA LEU A 400 8.68 -6.10 13.68
C LEU A 400 7.47 -5.39 13.05
N SER A 401 6.81 -4.46 13.75
CA SER A 401 5.60 -3.76 13.27
C SER A 401 4.50 -4.75 12.83
N TRP A 402 3.77 -4.49 11.76
CA TRP A 402 2.67 -5.31 11.22
C TRP A 402 3.04 -6.75 10.81
N LEU A 403 4.32 -7.15 10.91
CA LEU A 403 4.74 -8.55 10.79
C LEU A 403 4.58 -9.36 12.09
N CYS A 404 4.51 -8.71 13.25
CA CYS A 404 4.36 -9.40 14.53
C CYS A 404 2.91 -9.65 14.87
N LYS A 405 2.54 -10.93 15.02
CA LYS A 405 1.18 -11.32 15.43
C LYS A 405 0.78 -10.81 16.82
N THR A 406 1.75 -10.69 17.74
CA THR A 406 1.48 -10.37 19.16
C THR A 406 1.44 -8.87 19.44
N CYS A 407 2.30 -8.09 18.78
CA CYS A 407 2.48 -6.67 19.09
C CYS A 407 1.73 -5.73 18.16
N THR A 408 1.15 -6.22 17.06
CA THR A 408 0.39 -5.40 16.12
C THR A 408 -1.10 -5.68 16.26
N ASN A 409 -1.94 -4.74 15.84
CA ASN A 409 -3.37 -4.95 15.86
C ASN A 409 -3.76 -6.05 14.84
N ASP A 410 -4.81 -6.80 15.14
CA ASP A 410 -5.21 -7.94 14.31
C ASP A 410 -5.52 -7.53 12.87
N PHE A 411 -6.06 -6.33 12.64
CA PHE A 411 -6.36 -5.86 11.30
C PHE A 411 -5.10 -5.73 10.45
N ASP A 412 -4.11 -4.96 10.90
CA ASP A 412 -2.87 -4.76 10.15
C ASP A 412 -2.14 -6.09 9.98
N TYR A 413 -2.01 -6.91 11.03
CA TYR A 413 -1.40 -8.24 10.89
C TYR A 413 -2.05 -9.02 9.74
N ASN A 414 -3.38 -9.18 9.79
CA ASN A 414 -4.09 -9.97 8.79
C ASN A 414 -4.03 -9.33 7.40
N TYR A 415 -4.12 -8.01 7.29
CA TYR A 415 -4.05 -7.30 6.02
C TYR A 415 -2.71 -7.58 5.31
N TYR A 416 -1.59 -7.37 5.99
CA TYR A 416 -0.26 -7.54 5.40
C TYR A 416 0.12 -9.01 5.18
N GLN A 417 -0.29 -9.93 6.05
CA GLN A 417 -0.04 -11.37 5.86
C GLN A 417 -0.73 -11.95 4.62
N ASN A 418 -1.78 -11.27 4.14
CA ASN A 418 -2.61 -11.74 3.03
C ASN A 418 -2.49 -10.87 1.77
N LEU A 419 -1.59 -9.89 1.77
CA LEU A 419 -1.49 -8.90 0.70
C LEU A 419 -1.22 -9.53 -0.68
N ALA A 420 -0.53 -10.67 -0.73
CA ALA A 420 -0.30 -11.44 -1.95
C ALA A 420 -1.59 -11.94 -2.62
N HIS A 421 -2.66 -12.20 -1.87
CA HIS A 421 -3.93 -12.69 -2.43
C HIS A 421 -4.58 -11.67 -3.37
N ARG A 422 -4.32 -10.36 -3.16
CA ARG A 422 -4.79 -9.29 -4.04
C ARG A 422 -4.36 -9.51 -5.49
N GLY A 423 -3.16 -10.06 -5.69
CA GLY A 423 -2.64 -10.42 -7.01
C GLY A 423 -3.54 -11.34 -7.83
N PHE A 424 -4.41 -12.09 -7.16
CA PHE A 424 -5.25 -13.14 -7.75
C PHE A 424 -6.73 -12.78 -7.69
N LEU A 425 -7.17 -12.22 -6.56
CA LEU A 425 -8.56 -11.80 -6.35
C LEU A 425 -8.89 -10.51 -7.09
N GLU A 426 -7.88 -9.66 -7.31
CA GLU A 426 -8.03 -8.33 -7.90
C GLU A 426 -7.07 -8.14 -9.07
N PRO A 427 -7.19 -8.92 -10.15
CA PRO A 427 -6.22 -8.94 -11.24
C PRO A 427 -6.06 -7.58 -11.95
N ASN A 428 -7.08 -6.74 -11.89
CA ASN A 428 -7.09 -5.39 -12.47
C ASN A 428 -6.61 -4.31 -11.48
N TRP A 429 -6.45 -4.65 -10.20
CA TRP A 429 -6.18 -3.71 -9.09
C TRP A 429 -5.03 -4.22 -8.20
N ASN A 430 -3.93 -4.62 -8.83
CA ASN A 430 -2.78 -5.29 -8.20
C ASN A 430 -1.47 -4.48 -8.32
N GLY A 431 -1.57 -3.15 -8.31
CA GLY A 431 -0.42 -2.25 -8.44
C GLY A 431 0.66 -2.42 -7.37
N VAL A 432 0.40 -3.17 -6.31
CA VAL A 432 1.36 -3.53 -5.26
C VAL A 432 2.29 -4.70 -5.65
N LEU A 433 1.88 -5.55 -6.60
CA LEU A 433 2.70 -6.68 -7.02
C LEU A 433 3.85 -6.22 -7.89
N VAL A 434 5.06 -6.63 -7.55
CA VAL A 434 6.23 -6.41 -8.42
C VAL A 434 6.00 -7.13 -9.74
N LYS A 435 5.99 -6.36 -10.84
CA LYS A 435 5.96 -6.92 -12.19
C LYS A 435 7.39 -7.13 -12.66
N CYS A 436 7.69 -8.32 -13.21
CA CYS A 436 8.92 -8.47 -13.99
C CYS A 436 8.77 -7.67 -15.29
N THR A 437 9.79 -6.92 -15.65
CA THR A 437 9.89 -6.19 -16.93
C THR A 437 10.28 -7.09 -18.11
N CYS A 438 10.47 -8.38 -17.87
CA CYS A 438 10.92 -9.35 -18.86
C CYS A 438 9.77 -9.90 -19.72
N SER A 439 9.99 -9.98 -21.04
CA SER A 439 9.11 -10.66 -21.97
C SER A 439 9.09 -12.17 -21.68
N SER A 440 8.06 -12.58 -20.95
CA SER A 440 7.48 -13.93 -20.86
C SER A 440 8.29 -15.12 -20.31
N THR A 441 9.58 -15.03 -19.99
CA THR A 441 10.36 -16.20 -19.48
C THR A 441 11.40 -15.84 -18.41
N CYS A 442 10.98 -15.31 -17.26
CA CYS A 442 11.85 -15.31 -16.09
C CYS A 442 11.20 -15.98 -14.88
N ALA A 443 12.05 -16.41 -13.95
CA ALA A 443 11.67 -17.07 -12.70
C ALA A 443 10.58 -16.31 -11.93
N THR A 444 10.57 -14.98 -11.93
CA THR A 444 9.56 -14.14 -11.26
C THR A 444 8.18 -14.23 -11.95
N CYS A 445 8.13 -14.23 -13.28
CA CYS A 445 6.88 -14.43 -14.02
C CYS A 445 6.30 -15.83 -13.79
N ASP A 446 7.16 -16.85 -13.73
CA ASP A 446 6.73 -18.22 -13.46
C ASP A 446 6.31 -18.40 -12.00
N SER A 447 6.96 -17.71 -11.06
CA SER A 447 6.58 -17.67 -9.64
C SER A 447 5.14 -17.14 -9.45
N VAL A 448 4.78 -16.07 -10.15
CA VAL A 448 3.41 -15.49 -10.11
C VAL A 448 2.38 -16.48 -10.67
N LYS A 449 2.70 -17.14 -11.80
CA LYS A 449 1.83 -18.15 -12.42
C LYS A 449 1.66 -19.37 -11.53
N LEU A 450 2.74 -19.88 -10.94
CA LEU A 450 2.70 -21.03 -10.04
C LEU A 450 1.93 -20.72 -8.76
N ALA A 451 2.14 -19.54 -8.17
CA ALA A 451 1.35 -19.09 -7.03
C ALA A 451 -0.15 -18.98 -7.36
N LYS A 452 -0.50 -18.50 -8.57
CA LYS A 452 -1.90 -18.52 -9.06
C LYS A 452 -2.49 -19.93 -9.08
N ILE A 453 -1.74 -20.90 -9.61
CA ILE A 453 -2.18 -22.30 -9.69
C ILE A 453 -2.41 -22.87 -8.29
N GLU A 454 -1.46 -22.68 -7.38
CA GLU A 454 -1.56 -23.19 -6.01
C GLU A 454 -2.76 -22.58 -5.25
N TYR A 455 -2.97 -21.27 -5.42
CA TYR A 455 -4.12 -20.60 -4.84
C TYR A 455 -5.45 -21.14 -5.38
N SER A 456 -5.52 -21.40 -6.69
CA SER A 456 -6.72 -21.96 -7.33
C SER A 456 -7.04 -23.37 -6.81
N LYS A 457 -6.00 -24.18 -6.54
CA LYS A 457 -6.14 -25.49 -5.89
C LYS A 457 -6.66 -25.36 -4.46
N LYS A 458 -6.11 -24.43 -3.67
CA LYS A 458 -6.56 -24.17 -2.28
C LYS A 458 -8.01 -23.67 -2.23
N LEU A 459 -8.40 -22.77 -3.13
CA LEU A 459 -9.79 -22.30 -3.27
C LEU A 459 -10.75 -23.40 -3.75
N GLY A 460 -10.33 -24.24 -4.69
CA GLY A 460 -11.13 -25.39 -5.15
C GLY A 460 -11.41 -26.38 -4.01
N ASN A 461 -10.42 -26.64 -3.16
CA ASN A 461 -10.59 -27.51 -1.99
C ASN A 461 -11.48 -26.89 -0.91
N LEU A 462 -11.48 -25.56 -0.76
CA LEU A 462 -12.42 -24.84 0.13
C LEU A 462 -13.87 -24.92 -0.39
N LYS A 463 -14.09 -24.88 -1.72
CA LYS A 463 -15.43 -25.05 -2.30
C LYS A 463 -16.04 -26.43 -2.07
N ILE A 464 -15.23 -27.47 -1.90
CA ILE A 464 -15.69 -28.84 -1.60
C ILE A 464 -16.11 -28.99 -0.12
N GLN A 465 -15.67 -28.08 0.76
CA GLN A 465 -16.06 -28.02 2.18
C GLN A 465 -17.23 -27.05 2.46
N LYS A 466 -18.08 -26.77 1.47
CA LYS A 466 -19.31 -25.97 1.64
C LYS A 466 -20.32 -26.70 2.55
N ASN A 467 -20.14 -26.58 3.86
CA ASN A 467 -21.24 -26.51 4.82
C ASN A 467 -21.61 -25.03 5.02
N GLU A 468 -22.90 -24.75 5.20
CA GLU A 468 -23.62 -23.48 5.07
C GLU A 468 -23.19 -22.30 5.98
N ASN A 469 -21.95 -22.24 6.49
CA ASN A 469 -21.48 -21.14 7.34
C ASN A 469 -20.03 -20.71 7.10
N GLN A 470 -19.45 -21.03 5.94
CA GLN A 470 -18.06 -20.69 5.67
C GLN A 470 -17.93 -19.23 5.19
N LYS A 471 -17.60 -18.35 6.14
CA LYS A 471 -17.32 -16.91 5.95
C LYS A 471 -16.12 -16.70 5.01
N SER A 472 -16.08 -15.53 4.37
CA SER A 472 -14.92 -15.09 3.58
C SER A 472 -13.71 -14.97 4.50
N TRP A 473 -12.56 -15.46 4.01
CA TRP A 473 -11.28 -15.58 4.73
C TRP A 473 -11.19 -16.74 5.75
N GLY A 474 -10.03 -17.41 5.76
CA GLY A 474 -9.76 -18.63 6.52
C GLY A 474 -9.67 -18.46 8.04
N PHE A 475 -10.69 -17.88 8.66
CA PHE A 475 -10.79 -17.66 10.10
C PHE A 475 -11.75 -18.65 10.74
N GLY A 476 -11.22 -19.51 11.61
CA GLY A 476 -12.05 -20.26 12.56
C GLY A 476 -12.57 -19.32 13.64
N LYS A 477 -13.81 -19.54 14.09
CA LYS A 477 -14.44 -18.76 15.17
C LYS A 477 -13.58 -18.82 16.43
N ASN A 478 -13.36 -17.67 17.07
CA ASN A 478 -13.21 -17.57 18.52
C ASN A 478 -13.80 -16.23 18.98
N SER A 479 -15.08 -16.26 19.33
CA SER A 479 -15.74 -15.54 20.42
C SER A 479 -17.23 -15.43 20.14
N GLU A 480 -18.04 -16.04 20.99
CA GLU A 480 -19.49 -15.90 21.04
C GLU A 480 -19.85 -14.42 21.29
N GLY A 481 -20.61 -13.84 20.37
CA GLY A 481 -21.26 -12.53 20.50
C GLY A 481 -22.73 -12.67 20.07
N PRO A 482 -23.64 -11.84 20.58
CA PRO A 482 -25.06 -12.16 20.68
C PRO A 482 -25.75 -12.19 19.31
N GLU A 483 -26.84 -12.96 19.28
CA GLU A 483 -27.62 -13.39 18.13
C GLU A 483 -27.83 -12.34 17.02
N GLU A 484 -27.69 -12.79 15.77
CA GLU A 484 -27.98 -12.05 14.55
C GLU A 484 -29.41 -11.49 14.55
N VAL A 485 -29.54 -10.17 14.66
CA VAL A 485 -30.76 -9.50 14.23
C VAL A 485 -30.78 -9.48 12.71
N LYS A 486 -31.59 -10.36 12.10
CA LYS A 486 -31.84 -10.40 10.66
C LYS A 486 -32.49 -9.09 10.18
N ILE A 487 -31.72 -8.23 9.54
CA ILE A 487 -32.24 -7.08 8.80
C ILE A 487 -32.73 -7.58 7.42
N PRO A 488 -33.93 -7.20 6.95
CA PRO A 488 -34.47 -7.68 5.67
C PRO A 488 -33.60 -7.27 4.47
N LYS A 489 -33.40 -8.21 3.54
CA LYS A 489 -32.60 -8.07 2.31
C LYS A 489 -33.14 -7.05 1.27
N ASN A 490 -34.21 -6.30 1.58
CA ASN A 490 -34.96 -5.50 0.60
C ASN A 490 -35.14 -4.02 0.98
N VAL A 491 -34.09 -3.32 1.43
CA VAL A 491 -34.13 -1.85 1.57
C VAL A 491 -33.17 -1.22 0.57
N ILE A 492 -33.63 -1.11 -0.67
CA ILE A 492 -33.01 -0.28 -1.71
C ILE A 492 -33.47 1.15 -1.47
N PHE A 493 -32.56 2.04 -1.04
CA PHE A 493 -32.81 3.48 -0.98
C PHE A 493 -31.77 4.23 -1.84
N TRP A 494 -32.12 4.45 -3.10
CA TRP A 494 -31.56 5.53 -3.91
C TRP A 494 -32.74 6.40 -4.35
N ARG A 495 -33.16 7.34 -3.51
CA ARG A 495 -34.10 8.36 -3.94
C ARG A 495 -33.34 9.38 -4.79
N LYS A 496 -33.90 9.73 -5.97
CA LYS A 496 -33.48 10.84 -6.83
C LYS A 496 -33.09 12.06 -5.98
N ILE A 497 -31.80 12.38 -5.90
CA ILE A 497 -31.34 13.74 -5.62
C ILE A 497 -31.24 14.39 -6.99
N GLY A 498 -32.36 14.90 -7.49
CA GLY A 498 -32.50 15.39 -8.86
C GLY A 498 -33.95 15.69 -9.18
N ALA A 499 -34.47 16.71 -8.50
CA ALA A 499 -35.65 17.53 -8.83
C ALA A 499 -36.04 18.28 -7.54
N ASN A 500 -36.19 19.60 -7.62
CA ASN A 500 -36.58 20.54 -6.54
C ASN A 500 -35.46 21.26 -5.77
N SER A 501 -34.32 21.53 -6.41
CA SER A 501 -33.50 22.71 -6.03
C SER A 501 -32.91 23.46 -7.23
N GLU A 502 -33.47 23.29 -8.43
CA GLU A 502 -32.92 23.83 -9.69
C GLU A 502 -33.38 25.26 -10.02
N SER A 503 -34.40 25.81 -9.36
CA SER A 503 -34.90 27.14 -9.74
C SER A 503 -34.04 28.31 -9.24
N GLU A 504 -33.22 28.14 -8.20
CA GLU A 504 -32.40 29.24 -7.64
C GLU A 504 -30.91 29.17 -7.99
N LYS A 505 -30.39 28.00 -8.41
CA LYS A 505 -28.96 27.85 -8.75
C LYS A 505 -28.63 28.02 -10.24
N SER A 506 -29.63 27.97 -11.11
CA SER A 506 -29.48 28.11 -12.56
C SER A 506 -29.07 29.54 -12.97
N ALA A 507 -29.62 30.57 -12.32
CA ALA A 507 -29.33 31.97 -12.66
C ALA A 507 -27.87 32.38 -12.35
N ASP A 508 -27.29 31.86 -11.27
CA ASP A 508 -25.91 32.17 -10.87
C ASP A 508 -24.87 31.41 -11.68
N LEU A 509 -25.17 30.19 -12.12
CA LEU A 509 -24.33 29.43 -13.04
C LEU A 509 -24.31 30.06 -14.45
N GLN A 510 -25.44 30.57 -14.93
CA GLN A 510 -25.51 31.26 -16.21
C GLN A 510 -24.74 32.60 -16.17
N LYS A 511 -24.79 33.33 -15.04
CA LYS A 511 -23.96 34.53 -14.82
C LYS A 511 -22.46 34.21 -14.79
N LEU A 512 -22.07 33.11 -14.15
CA LEU A 512 -20.68 32.67 -14.08
C LEU A 512 -20.13 32.25 -15.46
N VAL A 513 -20.93 31.54 -16.25
CA VAL A 513 -20.59 31.15 -17.63
C VAL A 513 -20.47 32.38 -18.55
N ASN A 514 -21.31 33.39 -18.36
CA ASN A 514 -21.25 34.63 -19.13
C ASN A 514 -20.07 35.53 -18.73
N SER A 515 -19.66 35.55 -17.45
CA SER A 515 -18.44 36.25 -17.03
C SER A 515 -17.16 35.58 -17.54
N LEU A 516 -17.14 34.26 -17.71
CA LEU A 516 -15.97 33.54 -18.22
C LEU A 516 -15.77 33.74 -19.74
N LYS A 517 -16.84 33.99 -20.50
CA LYS A 517 -16.73 34.32 -21.93
C LYS A 517 -16.14 35.70 -22.22
N ASN A 518 -16.18 36.61 -21.24
CA ASN A 518 -15.65 37.98 -21.39
C ASN A 518 -14.16 38.12 -21.00
N ILE A 519 -13.48 37.03 -20.62
CA ILE A 519 -12.06 37.05 -20.21
C ILE A 519 -11.14 36.37 -21.26
N GLY A 520 -11.66 35.99 -22.44
CA GLY A 520 -10.82 35.60 -23.58
C GLY A 520 -9.79 34.51 -23.30
N ILE A 521 -10.24 33.37 -22.74
CA ILE A 521 -9.56 32.07 -22.81
C ILE A 521 -10.52 31.07 -23.43
#